data_AF-A0A258LW51-F1
#
_entry.id   AF-A0A258LW51-F1
#
_cell.length_a   1.000
_cell.length_b   1.000
_cell.length_c   1.000
_cell.angle_alpha   90.00
_cell.angle_beta   90.00
_cell.angle_gamma   90.00
#
_symmetry.space_group_name_H-M   'P 1'
#
loop_
_entity.id
_entity.type
_entity.pdbx_description
1 polymer ?
#
loop_
_entity_poly.entity_id
_entity_poly.type
_entity_poly.pdbx_seq_one_letter_code
_entity_poly.pdbx_strand_id
1 'polypeptide(L)'
;VNFDCIGNAITKERAKNNVSQQGFIIDRQASLPKGARVNGGSLICQSLDRQGRLQNTTLMNGVERLSIEPIQVGHLPISQSNKGPKIFKVKLEMTDGARIQRVFERTFSTRNL
;
A
#
# COMPACT_ATOMS: atom_id res chain seq x y z
N VAL A 1 14.60 13.36 5.05
CA VAL A 1 14.94 12.11 4.34
C VAL A 1 13.67 11.31 4.15
N ASN A 2 13.37 10.88 2.93
CA ASN A 2 12.21 10.05 2.62
C ASN A 2 12.64 8.60 2.48
N PHE A 3 11.77 7.68 2.86
CA PHE A 3 12.00 6.24 2.81
C PHE A 3 10.94 5.57 1.95
N ASP A 4 11.30 4.45 1.34
CA ASP A 4 10.34 3.58 0.67
C ASP A 4 9.57 2.69 1.67
N CYS A 5 8.68 1.85 1.15
CA CYS A 5 7.87 0.93 1.96
C CYS A 5 8.63 -0.18 2.70
N ILE A 6 9.95 -0.31 2.52
CA ILE A 6 10.82 -1.21 3.29
C ILE A 6 11.89 -0.46 4.10
N GLY A 7 11.78 0.87 4.21
CA GLY A 7 12.67 1.69 5.03
C GLY A 7 13.99 2.07 4.35
N ASN A 8 14.08 1.87 3.04
CA ASN A 8 15.24 2.25 2.24
C ASN A 8 15.19 3.75 1.92
N ALA A 9 16.28 4.48 2.15
CA ALA A 9 16.34 5.90 1.78
C ALA A 9 16.11 6.11 0.28
N ILE A 10 15.22 7.03 -0.07
CA ILE A 10 14.95 7.43 -1.46
C ILE A 10 16.03 8.44 -1.87
N THR A 11 17.01 7.96 -2.64
CA THR A 11 18.09 8.76 -3.22
C THR A 11 17.80 9.10 -4.69
N LYS A 12 18.63 9.94 -5.32
CA LYS A 12 18.45 10.30 -6.74
C LYS A 12 18.53 9.07 -7.66
N GLU A 13 19.37 8.10 -7.31
CA GLU A 13 19.55 6.86 -8.06
C GLU A 13 18.33 5.91 -7.93
N ARG A 14 17.51 6.11 -6.89
CA ARG A 14 16.24 5.41 -6.63
C ARG A 14 15.02 6.18 -7.16
N ALA A 15 15.23 7.14 -8.06
CA ALA A 15 14.19 7.87 -8.76
C ALA A 15 14.34 7.66 -10.27
N LYS A 16 13.24 7.39 -10.97
CA LYS A 16 13.19 7.33 -12.42
C LYS A 16 12.52 8.60 -12.93
N ASN A 17 13.21 9.38 -13.77
CA ASN A 17 12.73 10.70 -14.23
C ASN A 17 12.38 11.66 -13.08
N ASN A 18 13.19 11.67 -12.00
CA ASN A 18 12.93 12.43 -10.76
C ASN A 18 11.66 12.00 -9.99
N VAL A 19 11.06 10.84 -10.32
CA VAL A 19 9.90 10.30 -9.62
C VAL A 19 10.30 9.03 -8.86
N SER A 20 10.05 9.01 -7.56
CA SER A 20 10.10 7.77 -6.77
C SER A 20 8.87 6.93 -7.07
N GLN A 21 9.02 5.84 -7.81
CA GLN A 21 7.94 4.90 -8.05
C GLN A 21 7.89 3.92 -6.88
N GLN A 22 6.82 3.98 -6.11
CA GLN A 22 6.56 3.02 -5.04
C GLN A 22 5.06 2.78 -4.87
N GLY A 23 4.69 1.59 -4.40
CA GLY A 23 3.30 1.22 -4.17
C GLY A 23 3.15 -0.09 -3.42
N PHE A 24 1.91 -0.38 -3.06
CA PHE A 24 1.53 -1.63 -2.43
C PHE A 24 0.62 -2.43 -3.36
N ILE A 25 0.85 -3.73 -3.46
CA ILE A 25 0.06 -4.64 -4.28
C ILE A 25 -0.28 -5.88 -3.44
N ILE A 26 -1.50 -6.42 -3.60
CA ILE A 26 -1.83 -7.74 -3.07
C ILE A 26 -1.66 -8.75 -4.20
N ASP A 27 -0.62 -9.59 -4.10
CA ASP A 27 -0.41 -10.70 -5.03
C ASP A 27 -1.17 -11.94 -4.54
N ARG A 28 -2.13 -12.41 -5.33
CA ARG A 28 -2.89 -13.64 -5.02
C ARG A 28 -2.41 -14.73 -5.96
N GLN A 29 -1.55 -15.60 -5.43
CA GLN A 29 -1.07 -16.78 -6.15
C GLN A 29 -2.28 -17.71 -6.43
N ALA A 30 -2.60 -17.91 -7.72
CA ALA A 30 -3.74 -18.73 -8.15
C ALA A 30 -3.48 -20.25 -8.13
N SER A 31 -2.40 -20.71 -7.48
CA SER A 31 -1.86 -22.06 -7.67
C SER A 31 -2.53 -23.16 -6.83
N LEU A 32 -3.71 -22.90 -6.27
CA LEU A 32 -4.40 -23.88 -5.44
C LEU A 32 -5.44 -24.69 -6.25
N PRO A 33 -5.60 -26.00 -5.96
CA PRO A 33 -6.45 -26.87 -6.76
C PRO A 33 -7.86 -26.31 -6.92
N LYS A 34 -8.45 -26.46 -8.12
CA LYS A 34 -9.83 -26.06 -8.43
C LYS A 34 -10.77 -26.60 -7.35
N GLY A 35 -11.32 -25.71 -6.53
CA GLY A 35 -12.25 -26.06 -5.43
C GLY A 35 -11.85 -25.48 -4.07
N ALA A 36 -10.57 -25.19 -3.83
CA ALA A 36 -10.11 -24.51 -2.62
C ALA A 36 -10.02 -23.00 -2.88
N ARG A 37 -11.08 -22.24 -2.58
CA ARG A 37 -10.99 -20.78 -2.46
C ARG A 37 -10.26 -20.44 -1.17
N VAL A 38 -8.94 -20.45 -1.22
CA VAL A 38 -8.11 -19.89 -0.15
C VAL A 38 -7.97 -18.40 -0.46
N ASN A 39 -8.82 -17.61 0.20
CA ASN A 39 -8.89 -16.17 0.07
C ASN A 39 -7.74 -15.56 0.89
N GLY A 40 -6.65 -15.22 0.23
CA GLY A 40 -5.50 -14.55 0.84
C GLY A 40 -4.36 -14.38 -0.15
N GLY A 41 -3.66 -13.25 -0.04
CA GLY A 41 -2.49 -12.93 -0.86
C GLY A 41 -1.31 -12.44 -0.03
N SER A 42 -0.22 -12.15 -0.73
CA SER A 42 0.96 -11.51 -0.19
C SER A 42 0.86 -10.01 -0.41
N LEU A 43 1.00 -9.23 0.67
CA LEU A 43 1.19 -7.78 0.57
C LEU A 43 2.63 -7.52 0.12
N ILE A 44 2.76 -6.94 -1.06
CA ILE A 44 4.01 -6.62 -1.72
C ILE A 44 4.26 -5.11 -1.65
N CYS A 45 5.44 -4.72 -1.18
CA CYS A 45 6.02 -3.41 -1.43
C CYS A 45 6.71 -3.45 -2.80
N GLN A 46 6.29 -2.58 -3.69
CA GLN A 46 6.95 -2.36 -4.96
C GLN A 46 7.73 -1.04 -4.86
N SER A 47 9.05 -1.07 -5.00
CA SER A 47 9.92 0.13 -4.94
C SER A 47 11.10 0.03 -5.91
N LEU A 48 11.81 1.14 -6.15
CA LEU A 48 12.98 1.16 -7.03
C LEU A 48 14.27 0.78 -6.30
N ASP A 49 15.09 -0.06 -6.91
CA ASP A 49 16.46 -0.32 -6.45
C ASP A 49 17.43 0.83 -6.78
N ARG A 50 18.69 0.70 -6.37
CA ARG A 50 19.74 1.71 -6.61
C ARG A 50 20.09 1.90 -8.09
N GLN A 51 19.55 1.06 -8.98
CA GLN A 51 19.70 1.17 -10.43
C GLN A 51 18.41 1.66 -11.10
N GLY A 52 17.42 2.11 -10.32
CA GLY A 52 16.14 2.59 -10.83
C GLY A 52 15.25 1.49 -11.42
N ARG A 53 15.49 0.21 -11.05
CA ARG A 53 14.67 -0.92 -11.49
C ARG A 53 13.61 -1.25 -10.45
N LEU A 54 12.43 -1.64 -10.90
CA LEU A 54 11.31 -2.01 -10.06
C LEU A 54 11.58 -3.33 -9.35
N GLN A 55 11.46 -3.34 -8.02
CA GLN A 55 11.64 -4.52 -7.17
C GLN A 55 10.38 -4.76 -6.35
N ASN A 56 10.02 -6.03 -6.20
CA ASN A 56 8.92 -6.48 -5.38
C ASN A 56 9.50 -7.13 -4.11
N THR A 57 9.10 -6.63 -2.95
CA THR A 57 9.45 -7.20 -1.65
C THR A 57 8.19 -7.60 -0.91
N THR A 58 8.07 -8.88 -0.54
CA THR A 58 6.96 -9.36 0.28
C THR A 58 7.08 -8.83 1.70
N LEU A 59 6.08 -8.07 2.15
CA LEU A 59 6.01 -7.55 3.52
C LEU A 59 5.30 -8.52 4.45
N MET A 60 4.26 -9.19 3.97
CA MET A 60 3.36 -10.00 4.79
C MET A 60 2.53 -10.95 3.92
N ASN A 61 2.22 -12.14 4.45
CA ASN A 61 1.29 -13.09 3.85
C ASN A 61 -0.03 -13.12 4.62
N GLY A 62 -1.06 -13.71 4.02
CA GLY A 62 -2.38 -13.81 4.66
C GLY A 62 -3.12 -12.47 4.67
N VAL A 63 -2.99 -11.69 3.60
CA VAL A 63 -3.68 -10.41 3.44
C VAL A 63 -4.80 -10.57 2.42
N GLU A 64 -6.04 -10.31 2.83
CA GLU A 64 -7.19 -10.29 1.93
C GLU A 64 -7.26 -8.96 1.17
N ARG A 65 -7.06 -7.86 1.91
CA ARG A 65 -7.25 -6.50 1.41
C ARG A 65 -6.38 -5.50 2.15
N LEU A 66 -5.82 -4.57 1.38
CA LEU A 66 -5.32 -3.28 1.85
C LEU A 66 -6.17 -2.18 1.18
N SER A 67 -6.73 -1.27 1.96
CA SER A 67 -7.36 -0.05 1.43
C SER A 67 -6.77 1.20 2.06
N ILE A 68 -6.62 2.24 1.24
CA ILE A 68 -6.11 3.56 1.63
C ILE A 68 -7.09 4.57 1.04
N GLU A 69 -7.97 5.08 1.88
CA GLU A 69 -9.12 5.88 1.46
C GLU A 69 -9.04 7.26 2.10
N PRO A 70 -9.19 8.35 1.33
CA PRO A 70 -9.28 9.67 1.91
C PRO A 70 -10.57 9.81 2.74
N ILE A 71 -10.47 10.36 3.95
CA ILE A 71 -11.65 10.71 4.74
C ILE A 71 -12.13 12.08 4.27
N GLN A 72 -13.33 12.13 3.68
CA GLN A 72 -13.99 13.40 3.33
C GLN A 72 -14.40 14.12 4.62
N VAL A 73 -13.90 15.34 4.82
CA VAL A 73 -14.37 16.23 5.89
C VAL A 73 -15.33 17.23 5.25
N GLY A 74 -16.63 16.93 5.33
CA GLY A 74 -17.73 17.74 4.75
C GLY A 74 -18.21 17.28 3.37
N HIS A 75 -19.25 17.95 2.84
CA HIS A 75 -19.91 17.65 1.56
C HIS A 75 -19.13 18.11 0.30
N LEU A 76 -17.86 18.46 0.45
CA LEU A 76 -17.07 18.95 -0.69
C LEU A 76 -16.37 17.78 -1.36
N PRO A 77 -16.54 17.58 -2.68
CA PRO A 77 -15.78 16.59 -3.42
C PRO A 77 -14.27 16.87 -3.27
N ILE A 78 -13.46 15.82 -3.37
CA ILE A 78 -11.98 15.85 -3.33
C ILE A 78 -11.44 16.49 -4.63
N SER A 79 -12.00 17.62 -5.01
CA SER A 79 -11.63 18.43 -6.15
C SER A 79 -11.27 19.83 -5.64
N GLN A 80 -9.96 20.09 -5.64
CA GLN A 80 -9.39 21.40 -5.96
C GLN A 80 -9.43 22.53 -4.91
N SER A 81 -9.48 22.26 -3.61
CA SER A 81 -9.04 23.26 -2.60
C SER A 81 -7.73 22.80 -1.94
N ASN A 82 -6.65 23.44 -2.36
CA ASN A 82 -5.31 22.87 -2.46
C ASN A 82 -4.35 23.31 -1.33
N LYS A 83 -4.81 23.42 -0.07
CA LYS A 83 -3.97 23.98 1.03
C LYS A 83 -4.18 23.38 2.43
N GLY A 84 -4.68 22.14 2.55
CA GLY A 84 -4.93 21.51 3.86
C GLY A 84 -4.38 20.09 3.97
N PRO A 85 -4.09 19.62 5.20
CA PRO A 85 -3.66 18.26 5.44
C PRO A 85 -4.78 17.29 5.04
N LYS A 86 -4.45 16.33 4.17
CA LYS A 86 -5.37 15.26 3.76
C LYS A 86 -5.34 14.15 4.81
N ILE A 87 -6.49 13.65 5.18
CA ILE A 87 -6.62 12.54 6.13
C ILE A 87 -6.97 11.27 5.36
N PHE A 88 -6.24 10.19 5.63
CA PHE A 88 -6.43 8.88 5.03
C PHE A 88 -6.73 7.85 6.09
N LYS A 89 -7.76 7.03 5.85
CA LYS A 89 -8.00 5.79 6.55
C LYS A 89 -7.24 4.68 5.84
N VAL A 90 -6.39 3.99 6.57
CA VAL A 90 -5.66 2.81 6.10
C VAL A 90 -6.23 1.59 6.80
N LYS A 91 -6.75 0.64 6.03
CA LYS A 91 -7.35 -0.61 6.52
C LYS A 91 -6.60 -1.82 5.96
N LEU A 92 -6.22 -2.74 6.83
CA LEU A 92 -5.59 -4.01 6.48
C LEU A 92 -6.43 -5.16 7.01
N GLU A 93 -6.92 -6.02 6.11
CA GLU A 93 -7.72 -7.21 6.43
C GLU A 93 -6.84 -8.46 6.30
N MET A 94 -6.61 -9.11 7.44
CA MET A 94 -5.82 -10.33 7.55
C MET A 94 -6.72 -11.57 7.53
N THR A 95 -6.27 -12.60 6.82
CA THR A 95 -6.99 -13.84 6.55
C THR A 95 -6.07 -15.04 6.71
N ASP A 96 -6.64 -16.16 7.13
CA ASP A 96 -5.98 -17.47 7.14
C ASP A 96 -6.25 -18.27 5.84
N GLY A 97 -6.93 -17.66 4.87
CA GLY A 97 -7.38 -18.32 3.65
C GLY A 97 -8.85 -18.74 3.69
N ALA A 98 -9.44 -18.95 4.87
CA ALA A 98 -10.84 -19.33 5.02
C ALA A 98 -11.71 -18.17 5.50
N ARG A 99 -11.20 -17.36 6.44
CA ARG A 99 -11.93 -16.26 7.09
C ARG A 99 -11.02 -15.08 7.38
N ILE A 100 -11.64 -13.90 7.49
CA ILE A 100 -10.96 -12.74 8.07
C ILE A 100 -10.73 -13.00 9.55
N GLN A 101 -9.47 -13.00 9.94
CA GLN A 101 -9.06 -13.24 11.32
C GLN A 101 -8.84 -11.94 12.07
N ARG A 102 -8.31 -10.92 11.39
CA ARG A 102 -8.04 -9.61 12.02
C ARG A 102 -8.23 -8.48 11.02
N VAL A 103 -8.69 -7.34 11.53
CA VAL A 103 -8.78 -6.10 10.79
C VAL A 103 -8.02 -5.03 11.56
N PHE A 104 -7.04 -4.41 10.91
CA PHE A 104 -6.33 -3.25 11.45
C PHE A 104 -6.81 -2.00 10.73
N GLU A 105 -7.12 -0.96 11.49
CA GLU A 105 -7.50 0.34 10.95
C GLU A 105 -6.72 1.44 11.65
N ARG A 106 -6.12 2.34 10.87
CA ARG A 106 -5.41 3.52 11.36
C ARG A 106 -5.70 4.71 10.45
N THR A 107 -5.81 5.88 11.05
CA THR A 107 -5.96 7.14 10.33
C THR A 107 -4.63 7.88 10.31
N PHE A 108 -4.24 8.39 9.14
CA PHE A 108 -3.01 9.15 8.92
C PHE A 108 -3.33 10.50 8.29
N SER A 109 -2.71 11.58 8.78
CA SER A 109 -2.75 12.89 8.13
C SER A 109 -1.48 13.11 7.32
N THR A 110 -1.59 13.64 6.09
CA THR A 110 -0.42 14.09 5.34
C THR A 110 0.25 15.24 6.07
N ARG A 111 1.58 15.24 6.11
CA ARG A 111 2.33 16.43 6.49
C ARG A 111 2.24 17.43 5.34
N ASN A 112 1.87 18.68 5.62
CA ASN A 112 1.92 19.75 4.63
C ASN A 112 3.36 19.85 4.10
N LEU A 113 3.53 19.82 2.79
CA LEU A 113 4.73 20.29 2.08
C LEU A 113 4.37 21.59 1.38
#